data_AF-A0A221NN67-F1
#
_entry.id   AF-A0A221NN67-F1
#
_cell.length_a   1.000
_cell.length_b   1.000
_cell.length_c   1.000
_cell.angle_alpha   90.00
_cell.angle_beta   90.00
_cell.angle_gamma   90.00
#
_symmetry.space_group_name_H-M   'P 1'
#
loop_
_entity.id
_entity.type
_entity.pdbx_description
1 polymer ?
#
loop_
_entity_poly.entity_id
_entity_poly.type
_entity_poly.pdbx_seq_one_letter_code
_entity_poly.pdbx_strand_id
1 'polypeptide(L)'
;MTGQQVHEWWDWYAGSAVEAVVWQVKALRSLGYQGRVHVPVAGRGVLPADKEKAVAGHLDGRANPDGAQERGLDYLAQFAVLSMVPGVDVDFTGLDDVSAAAARSTVPRQDRCSPGDEEKAVKEDVSSWSSQRYTSALARRAGLGLVGENPGPPDFPFTGGSSLSDSLAEQLRTAPGYAVDCGMTMFLFGFEENLFDDGEGGVTLDDYKEVIQQSH
;
A
#
# COMPACT_ATOMS: atom_id res chain seq x y z
N MET A 1 23.93 -21.32 6.55
CA MET A 1 23.66 -20.11 7.38
C MET A 1 22.89 -20.53 8.62
N THR A 2 23.18 -19.95 9.77
CA THR A 2 22.33 -20.06 10.97
C THR A 2 21.06 -19.22 10.78
N GLY A 3 20.00 -19.48 11.55
CA GLY A 3 18.78 -18.66 11.51
C GLY A 3 19.05 -17.18 11.81
N GLN A 4 19.98 -16.89 12.73
CA GLN A 4 20.42 -15.53 13.02
C GLN A 4 21.06 -14.86 11.79
N GLN A 5 21.93 -15.55 11.06
CA GLN A 5 22.55 -15.01 9.84
C GLN A 5 21.53 -14.72 8.73
N VAL A 6 20.46 -15.53 8.65
CA VAL A 6 19.36 -15.29 7.70
C VAL A 6 18.56 -14.06 8.11
N HIS A 7 18.26 -13.90 9.40
CA HIS A 7 17.63 -12.69 9.93
C HIS A 7 18.46 -11.43 9.64
N GLU A 8 19.76 -11.46 9.94
CA GLU A 8 20.67 -10.34 9.68
C GLU A 8 20.74 -10.00 8.19
N TRP A 9 20.75 -11.01 7.31
CA TRP A 9 20.69 -10.79 5.87
C TRP A 9 19.37 -10.14 5.44
N TRP A 10 18.23 -10.61 5.97
CA TRP A 10 16.92 -10.03 5.66
C TRP A 10 16.84 -8.57 6.10
N ASP A 11 17.27 -8.28 7.32
CA ASP A 11 17.23 -6.92 7.86
C ASP A 11 18.16 -5.98 7.07
N TRP A 12 19.33 -6.46 6.61
CA TRP A 12 20.17 -5.71 5.66
C TRP A 12 19.46 -5.47 4.32
N TYR A 13 18.86 -6.52 3.75
CA TYR A 13 18.23 -6.47 2.43
C TYR A 13 17.01 -5.52 2.40
N ALA A 14 16.05 -5.72 3.31
CA ALA A 14 14.86 -4.86 3.41
C ALA A 14 15.20 -3.47 3.96
N GLY A 15 16.18 -3.37 4.85
CA GLY A 15 16.67 -2.09 5.40
C GLY A 15 17.33 -1.20 4.34
N SER A 16 18.11 -1.78 3.43
CA SER A 16 18.78 -1.04 2.35
C SER A 16 17.79 -0.30 1.45
N ALA A 17 16.59 -0.86 1.23
CA ALA A 17 15.54 -0.21 0.42
C ALA A 17 15.05 1.09 1.07
N VAL A 18 14.75 1.08 2.37
CA VAL A 18 14.29 2.30 3.07
C VAL A 18 15.42 3.29 3.29
N GLU A 19 16.66 2.83 3.51
CA GLU A 19 17.82 3.72 3.61
C GLU A 19 18.03 4.54 2.34
N ALA A 20 17.82 3.94 1.16
CA ALA A 20 17.85 4.65 -0.11
C ALA A 20 16.77 5.75 -0.19
N VAL A 21 15.54 5.45 0.26
CA VAL A 21 14.45 6.44 0.33
C VAL A 21 14.81 7.59 1.30
N VAL A 22 15.32 7.27 2.49
CA VAL A 22 15.77 8.30 3.45
C VAL A 22 16.87 9.18 2.86
N TRP A 23 17.82 8.60 2.13
CA TRP A 23 18.85 9.36 1.43
C TRP A 23 18.24 10.30 0.37
N GLN A 24 17.29 9.83 -0.44
CA GLN A 24 16.60 10.64 -1.44
C GLN A 24 15.85 11.81 -0.80
N VAL A 25 15.10 11.57 0.27
CA VAL A 25 14.38 12.64 1.00
C VAL A 25 15.38 13.68 1.52
N LYS A 26 16.48 13.25 2.16
CA LYS A 26 17.52 14.16 2.66
C LYS A 26 18.17 14.97 1.53
N ALA A 27 18.39 14.37 0.36
CA ALA A 27 18.91 15.08 -0.81
C ALA A 27 17.92 16.13 -1.32
N LEU A 28 16.61 15.83 -1.36
CA LEU A 28 15.59 16.83 -1.69
C LEU A 28 15.58 17.99 -0.68
N ARG A 29 15.71 17.68 0.62
CA ARG A 29 15.80 18.70 1.68
C ARG A 29 17.03 19.59 1.52
N SER A 30 18.19 19.03 1.18
CA SER A 30 19.42 19.82 0.99
C SER A 30 19.36 20.74 -0.23
N LEU A 31 18.51 20.41 -1.22
CA LEU A 31 18.19 21.26 -2.37
C LEU A 31 17.09 22.30 -2.07
N GLY A 32 16.59 22.36 -0.83
CA GLY A 32 15.64 23.37 -0.37
C GLY A 32 14.17 22.97 -0.44
N TYR A 33 13.83 21.75 -0.88
CA TYR A 33 12.43 21.30 -0.90
C TYR A 33 11.86 21.18 0.52
N GLN A 34 10.76 21.90 0.80
CA GLN A 34 10.10 21.93 2.13
C GLN A 34 8.73 21.23 2.15
N GLY A 35 8.22 20.78 1.00
CA GLY A 35 6.91 20.12 0.91
C GLY A 35 6.90 18.71 1.52
N ARG A 36 5.72 18.09 1.60
CA ARG A 36 5.61 16.69 2.02
C ARG A 36 6.15 15.78 0.91
N VAL A 37 6.89 14.74 1.26
CA VAL A 37 7.35 13.72 0.30
C VAL A 37 6.44 12.52 0.42
N HIS A 38 5.77 12.17 -0.68
CA HIS A 38 4.96 10.97 -0.79
C HIS A 38 5.87 9.81 -1.23
N VAL A 39 5.93 8.76 -0.42
CA VAL A 39 6.72 7.56 -0.71
C VAL A 39 5.77 6.48 -1.22
N PRO A 40 5.82 6.15 -2.52
CA PRO A 40 4.95 5.12 -3.07
C PRO A 40 5.27 3.76 -2.46
N VAL A 41 4.23 3.06 -2.02
CA VAL A 41 4.30 1.70 -1.50
C VAL A 41 3.32 0.80 -2.26
N ALA A 42 3.80 -0.37 -2.64
CA ALA A 42 3.05 -1.32 -3.44
C ALA A 42 2.57 -2.50 -2.59
N GLY A 43 1.30 -2.88 -2.74
CA GLY A 43 0.73 -4.08 -2.10
C GLY A 43 0.81 -4.10 -0.58
N ARG A 44 0.60 -5.27 0.03
CA ARG A 44 0.47 -5.43 1.49
C ARG A 44 1.81 -5.37 2.24
N GLY A 45 2.94 -5.58 1.57
CA GLY A 45 4.20 -5.88 2.23
C GLY A 45 4.22 -7.25 2.92
N VAL A 46 5.28 -7.55 3.66
CA VAL A 46 5.50 -8.86 4.28
C VAL A 46 4.78 -8.95 5.63
N LEU A 47 3.96 -9.99 5.87
CA LEU A 47 3.40 -10.26 7.20
C LEU A 47 4.49 -10.79 8.14
N PRO A 48 4.39 -10.53 9.46
CA PRO A 48 5.29 -11.11 10.45
C PRO A 48 5.41 -12.64 10.35
N ALA A 49 4.28 -13.34 10.21
CA ALA A 49 4.26 -14.79 10.07
C ALA A 49 4.92 -15.29 8.77
N ASP A 50 4.81 -14.53 7.67
CA ASP A 50 5.45 -14.87 6.40
C ASP A 50 6.97 -14.66 6.50
N LYS A 51 7.42 -13.57 7.13
CA LYS A 51 8.83 -13.30 7.43
C LYS A 51 9.44 -14.40 8.29
N GLU A 52 8.76 -14.79 9.38
CA GLU A 52 9.24 -15.86 10.27
C GLU A 52 9.38 -17.19 9.52
N LYS A 53 8.38 -17.58 8.72
CA LYS A 53 8.44 -18.80 7.89
C LYS A 53 9.56 -18.72 6.85
N ALA A 54 9.72 -17.58 6.19
CA ALA A 54 10.76 -17.38 5.18
C ALA A 54 12.15 -17.50 5.78
N VAL A 55 12.40 -16.86 6.94
CA VAL A 55 13.68 -16.96 7.62
C VAL A 55 13.96 -18.38 8.12
N ALA A 56 12.96 -19.06 8.67
CA ALA A 56 13.08 -20.46 9.07
C ALA A 56 13.38 -21.40 7.88
N GLY A 57 12.86 -21.06 6.69
CA GLY A 57 13.13 -21.75 5.43
C GLY A 57 14.37 -21.25 4.68
N HIS A 58 15.25 -20.46 5.31
CA HIS A 58 16.45 -19.88 4.68
C HIS A 58 16.18 -19.07 3.40
N LEU A 59 15.02 -18.41 3.34
CA LEU A 59 14.59 -17.55 2.23
C LEU A 59 14.52 -18.29 0.88
N ASP A 60 14.06 -19.55 0.90
CA ASP A 60 13.98 -20.42 -0.28
C ASP A 60 12.84 -20.08 -1.28
N GLY A 61 12.15 -18.96 -1.07
CA GLY A 61 11.06 -18.46 -1.91
C GLY A 61 9.69 -19.11 -1.66
N ARG A 62 9.59 -20.16 -0.83
CA ARG A 62 8.31 -20.87 -0.63
C ARG A 62 7.31 -20.14 0.27
N ALA A 63 7.79 -19.22 1.10
CA ALA A 63 6.98 -18.45 2.03
C ALA A 63 6.64 -17.04 1.51
N ASN A 64 6.55 -16.85 0.19
CA ASN A 64 6.37 -15.55 -0.47
C ASN A 64 5.07 -15.53 -1.31
N PRO A 65 3.89 -15.51 -0.69
CA PRO A 65 2.61 -15.73 -1.39
C PRO A 65 2.26 -14.66 -2.43
N ASP A 66 2.78 -13.45 -2.28
CA ASP A 66 2.45 -12.28 -3.11
C ASP A 66 3.68 -11.58 -3.71
N GLY A 67 4.87 -12.19 -3.59
CA GLY A 67 6.11 -11.61 -4.10
C GLY A 67 6.72 -10.52 -3.22
N ALA A 68 6.10 -10.13 -2.10
CA ALA A 68 6.57 -9.02 -1.27
C ALA A 68 7.98 -9.22 -0.71
N GLN A 69 8.39 -10.47 -0.47
CA GLN A 69 9.71 -10.76 0.09
C GLN A 69 10.85 -10.49 -0.88
N GLU A 70 10.69 -10.88 -2.14
CA GLU A 70 11.65 -10.64 -3.23
C GLU A 70 11.78 -9.17 -3.61
N ARG A 71 10.88 -8.33 -3.10
CA ARG A 71 10.89 -6.87 -3.27
C ARG A 71 11.35 -6.14 -2.00
N GLY A 72 11.62 -6.86 -0.91
CA GLY A 72 12.07 -6.30 0.36
C GLY A 72 11.04 -5.41 1.05
N LEU A 73 9.73 -5.69 0.92
CA LEU A 73 8.65 -4.83 1.41
C LEU A 73 8.32 -5.08 2.90
N ASP A 74 9.31 -4.93 3.79
CA ASP A 74 9.14 -5.05 5.24
C ASP A 74 8.55 -3.75 5.85
N TYR A 75 7.30 -3.43 5.51
CA TYR A 75 6.68 -2.15 5.88
C TYR A 75 6.63 -1.91 7.40
N LEU A 76 6.57 -2.96 8.22
CA LEU A 76 6.61 -2.79 9.67
C LEU A 76 7.93 -2.15 10.12
N ALA A 77 9.07 -2.66 9.63
CA ALA A 77 10.38 -2.10 9.93
C ALA A 77 10.62 -0.77 9.19
N GLN A 78 10.26 -0.71 7.91
CA GLN A 78 10.52 0.44 7.04
C GLN A 78 9.73 1.68 7.48
N PHE A 79 8.47 1.53 7.88
CA PHE A 79 7.67 2.67 8.34
C PHE A 79 8.18 3.23 9.68
N ALA A 80 8.73 2.38 10.55
CA ALA A 80 9.43 2.85 11.75
C ALA A 80 10.68 3.69 11.42
N VAL A 81 11.36 3.41 10.30
CA VAL A 81 12.47 4.24 9.81
C VAL A 81 11.97 5.54 9.19
N LEU A 82 10.94 5.48 8.33
CA LEU A 82 10.38 6.65 7.66
C LEU A 82 9.77 7.65 8.64
N SER A 83 9.18 7.21 9.76
CA SER A 83 8.60 8.10 10.77
C SER A 83 9.62 9.01 11.45
N MET A 84 10.91 8.67 11.39
CA MET A 84 12.00 9.52 11.85
C MET A 84 12.35 10.65 10.86
N VAL A 85 11.77 10.64 9.65
CA VAL A 85 12.02 11.62 8.60
C VAL A 85 10.83 12.60 8.51
N PRO A 86 11.02 13.89 8.83
CA PRO A 86 9.92 14.85 8.83
C PRO A 86 9.28 15.06 7.45
N GLY A 87 7.95 15.14 7.46
CA GLY A 87 7.16 15.46 6.27
C GLY A 87 7.17 14.36 5.22
N VAL A 88 7.16 13.10 5.66
CA VAL A 88 6.96 11.92 4.80
C VAL A 88 5.54 11.39 4.96
N ASP A 89 4.89 11.09 3.85
CA ASP A 89 3.65 10.32 3.77
C ASP A 89 3.88 8.99 3.07
N VAL A 90 3.12 7.98 3.47
CA VAL A 90 2.99 6.72 2.76
C VAL A 90 1.94 6.91 1.67
N ASP A 91 2.31 6.65 0.43
CA ASP A 91 1.42 6.75 -0.74
C ASP A 91 1.10 5.34 -1.24
N PHE A 92 -0.08 4.83 -0.88
CA PHE A 92 -0.48 3.47 -1.17
C PHE A 92 -1.11 3.37 -2.57
N THR A 93 -0.40 2.76 -3.52
CA THR A 93 -0.74 2.77 -4.95
C THR A 93 -1.69 1.65 -5.38
N GLY A 94 -2.40 1.03 -4.45
CA GLY A 94 -3.25 -0.15 -4.69
C GLY A 94 -4.64 -0.05 -4.06
N LEU A 95 -5.15 1.17 -3.88
CA LEU A 95 -6.43 1.39 -3.21
C LEU A 95 -7.58 0.82 -4.05
N ASP A 96 -8.26 -0.20 -3.52
CA ASP A 96 -9.21 -1.06 -4.26
C ASP A 96 -8.54 -2.04 -5.26
N ASP A 97 -7.35 -2.55 -4.93
CA ASP A 97 -6.73 -3.66 -5.65
C ASP A 97 -7.48 -4.99 -5.49
N VAL A 98 -6.94 -6.04 -6.12
CA VAL A 98 -7.48 -7.40 -6.06
C VAL A 98 -7.62 -7.92 -4.62
N SER A 99 -6.77 -7.47 -3.68
CA SER A 99 -6.87 -7.86 -2.28
C SER A 99 -8.07 -7.21 -1.60
N ALA A 100 -8.44 -5.98 -1.98
CA ALA A 100 -9.66 -5.33 -1.52
C ALA A 100 -10.90 -6.10 -2.01
N ALA A 101 -10.92 -6.49 -3.30
CA ALA A 101 -12.00 -7.29 -3.87
C ALA A 101 -12.17 -8.65 -3.17
N ALA A 102 -11.07 -9.34 -2.92
CA ALA A 102 -11.07 -10.60 -2.18
C ALA A 102 -11.54 -10.42 -0.73
N ALA A 103 -11.00 -9.43 -0.01
CA ALA A 103 -11.33 -9.14 1.39
C ALA A 103 -12.77 -8.63 1.58
N ARG A 104 -13.35 -8.01 0.56
CA ARG A 104 -14.76 -7.58 0.52
C ARG A 104 -15.74 -8.76 0.45
N SER A 105 -15.27 -9.92 -0.01
CA SER A 105 -16.08 -11.14 -0.13
C SER A 105 -15.99 -12.06 1.10
N THR A 106 -15.18 -11.72 2.11
CA THR A 106 -15.07 -12.50 3.36
C THR A 106 -16.21 -12.18 4.33
N VAL A 107 -16.45 -13.10 5.29
CA VAL A 107 -17.45 -12.91 6.36
C VAL A 107 -16.77 -13.10 7.74
N PRO A 108 -16.59 -12.03 8.54
CA PRO A 108 -16.87 -10.63 8.22
C PRO A 108 -15.92 -10.06 7.16
N ARG A 109 -16.34 -8.95 6.52
CA ARG A 109 -15.55 -8.20 5.54
C ARG A 109 -14.22 -7.73 6.13
N GLN A 110 -13.15 -7.79 5.36
CA GLN A 110 -11.79 -7.41 5.78
C GLN A 110 -11.16 -6.30 4.92
N ASP A 111 -11.93 -5.67 4.03
CA ASP A 111 -11.50 -4.59 3.12
C ASP A 111 -11.50 -3.18 3.76
N ARG A 112 -12.11 -3.04 4.95
CA ARG A 112 -12.35 -1.75 5.61
C ARG A 112 -11.42 -1.55 6.80
N CYS A 113 -10.82 -0.36 6.91
CA CYS A 113 -10.06 0.04 8.09
C CYS A 113 -10.96 0.21 9.31
N SER A 114 -10.44 -0.12 10.49
CA SER A 114 -11.13 0.04 11.76
C SER A 114 -10.20 0.55 12.87
N PRO A 115 -10.73 1.27 13.88
CA PRO A 115 -9.94 1.64 15.06
C PRO A 115 -9.33 0.41 15.75
N GLY A 116 -8.05 0.50 16.12
CA GLY A 116 -7.31 -0.58 16.78
C GLY A 116 -6.64 -1.56 15.80
N ASP A 117 -6.81 -1.37 14.49
CA ASP A 117 -6.09 -2.16 13.49
C ASP A 117 -4.56 -2.07 13.66
N GLU A 118 -4.03 -0.97 14.20
CA GLU A 118 -2.59 -0.74 14.47
C GLU A 118 -1.98 -1.77 15.43
N GLU A 119 -2.78 -2.26 16.37
CA GLU A 119 -2.36 -3.30 17.30
C GLU A 119 -2.57 -4.70 16.72
N LYS A 120 -3.71 -4.91 16.05
CA LYS A 120 -4.05 -6.20 15.44
C LYS A 120 -3.08 -6.59 14.34
N ALA A 121 -2.68 -5.64 13.50
CA ALA A 121 -1.75 -5.85 12.39
C ALA A 121 -0.40 -6.49 12.79
N VAL A 122 0.00 -6.37 14.06
CA VAL A 122 1.26 -6.96 14.54
C VAL A 122 1.09 -8.12 15.52
N LYS A 123 -0.12 -8.34 16.05
CA LYS A 123 -0.40 -9.35 17.09
C LYS A 123 -1.29 -10.49 16.62
N GLU A 124 -2.09 -10.28 15.58
CA GLU A 124 -3.11 -11.21 15.12
C GLU A 124 -2.81 -11.74 13.71
N ASP A 125 -3.52 -12.81 13.32
CA ASP A 125 -3.52 -13.26 11.94
C ASP A 125 -4.39 -12.34 11.07
N VAL A 126 -3.73 -11.56 10.23
CA VAL A 126 -4.33 -10.59 9.30
C VAL A 126 -4.18 -11.01 7.84
N SER A 127 -3.93 -12.29 7.58
CA SER A 127 -3.77 -12.83 6.22
C SER A 127 -4.98 -12.63 5.30
N SER A 128 -6.17 -12.44 5.88
CA SER A 128 -7.41 -12.15 5.15
C SER A 128 -7.65 -10.66 4.90
N TRP A 129 -6.83 -9.78 5.46
CA TRP A 129 -6.98 -8.35 5.27
C TRP A 129 -6.56 -7.92 3.88
N SER A 130 -7.25 -6.91 3.37
CA SER A 130 -6.78 -6.19 2.19
C SER A 130 -5.45 -5.49 2.43
N SER A 131 -4.69 -5.31 1.36
CA SER A 131 -3.40 -4.61 1.32
C SER A 131 -3.52 -3.19 1.88
N GLN A 132 -4.55 -2.43 1.50
CA GLN A 132 -4.75 -1.06 2.00
C GLN A 132 -4.97 -1.05 3.50
N ARG A 133 -5.77 -1.99 4.03
CA ARG A 133 -6.10 -2.01 5.45
C ARG A 133 -4.88 -2.27 6.29
N TYR A 134 -4.12 -3.30 5.92
CA TYR A 134 -2.90 -3.67 6.63
C TYR A 134 -1.84 -2.57 6.56
N THR A 135 -1.57 -2.05 5.36
CA THR A 135 -0.55 -0.99 5.17
C THR A 135 -0.93 0.29 5.90
N SER A 136 -2.22 0.67 5.87
CA SER A 136 -2.72 1.83 6.61
C SER A 136 -2.58 1.64 8.12
N ALA A 137 -2.84 0.43 8.65
CA ALA A 137 -2.64 0.12 10.06
C ALA A 137 -1.17 0.27 10.48
N LEU A 138 -0.22 -0.17 9.64
CA LEU A 138 1.21 0.01 9.90
C LEU A 138 1.63 1.48 9.84
N ALA A 139 1.13 2.24 8.87
CA ALA A 139 1.45 3.67 8.74
C ALA A 139 0.93 4.47 9.94
N ARG A 140 -0.32 4.24 10.36
CA ARG A 140 -0.90 4.87 11.56
C ARG A 140 -0.15 4.48 12.81
N ARG A 141 0.24 3.21 12.95
CA ARG A 141 1.11 2.73 14.03
C ARG A 141 2.42 3.50 14.11
N ALA A 142 3.03 3.80 12.96
CA ALA A 142 4.28 4.55 12.87
C ALA A 142 4.10 6.07 13.00
N GLY A 143 2.87 6.58 12.98
CA GLY A 143 2.57 8.02 12.99
C GLY A 143 2.83 8.72 11.65
N LEU A 144 2.82 7.97 10.54
CA LEU A 144 2.95 8.50 9.20
C LEU A 144 1.60 8.97 8.66
N GLY A 145 1.61 10.01 7.82
CA GLY A 145 0.42 10.36 7.05
C GLY A 145 0.24 9.42 5.85
N LEU A 146 -0.96 9.43 5.30
CA LEU A 146 -1.41 8.46 4.30
C LEU A 146 -2.05 9.17 3.10
N VAL A 147 -1.64 8.74 1.92
CA VAL A 147 -2.21 9.07 0.61
C VAL A 147 -2.55 7.74 -0.08
N GLY A 148 -3.57 7.75 -0.93
CA GLY A 148 -3.94 6.57 -1.69
C GLY A 148 -4.15 6.86 -3.16
N GLU A 149 -3.82 5.88 -3.99
CA GLU A 149 -4.06 5.86 -5.43
C GLU A 149 -4.67 4.50 -5.81
N ASN A 150 -5.63 4.47 -6.72
CA ASN A 150 -6.21 3.22 -7.23
C ASN A 150 -5.22 2.50 -8.17
N PRO A 151 -5.27 1.16 -8.26
CA PRO A 151 -4.28 0.38 -9.00
C PRO A 151 -4.36 0.56 -10.53
N GLY A 152 -5.45 1.13 -11.03
CA GLY A 152 -5.68 1.34 -12.46
C GLY A 152 -6.50 0.24 -13.14
N PRO A 153 -6.73 0.40 -14.45
CA PRO A 153 -7.56 -0.52 -15.22
C PRO A 153 -6.98 -1.95 -15.23
N PRO A 154 -7.83 -2.97 -15.01
CA PRO A 154 -7.39 -4.37 -14.90
C PRO A 154 -6.86 -4.98 -16.20
N ASP A 155 -7.29 -4.45 -17.34
CA ASP A 155 -6.97 -4.97 -18.67
C ASP A 155 -5.80 -4.25 -19.34
N PHE A 156 -5.23 -3.22 -18.69
CA PHE A 156 -4.14 -2.42 -19.24
C PHE A 156 -2.78 -2.96 -18.75
N PRO A 157 -1.76 -3.00 -19.62
CA PRO A 157 -0.44 -3.41 -19.20
C PRO A 157 0.18 -2.37 -18.26
N PHE A 158 1.05 -2.82 -17.36
CA PHE A 158 1.81 -1.97 -16.43
C PHE A 158 0.98 -1.20 -15.39
N THR A 159 -0.27 -1.60 -15.16
CA THR A 159 -1.07 -1.15 -14.01
C THR A 159 -0.84 -2.06 -12.80
N GLY A 160 -1.30 -1.63 -11.62
CA GLY A 160 -1.41 -2.50 -10.44
C GLY A 160 -2.66 -3.40 -10.47
N GLY A 161 -3.51 -3.25 -11.49
CA GLY A 161 -4.74 -4.00 -11.67
C GLY A 161 -4.50 -5.42 -12.18
N SER A 162 -5.50 -6.29 -12.00
CA SER A 162 -5.52 -7.64 -12.54
C SER A 162 -6.93 -7.98 -13.01
N SER A 163 -7.11 -9.07 -13.76
CA SER A 163 -8.45 -9.53 -14.19
C SER A 163 -9.41 -9.85 -13.03
N LEU A 164 -8.94 -9.87 -11.79
CA LEU A 164 -9.73 -10.06 -10.57
C LEU A 164 -9.97 -8.76 -9.78
N SER A 165 -9.37 -7.65 -10.22
CA SER A 165 -9.61 -6.32 -9.66
C SER A 165 -10.95 -5.78 -10.16
N ASP A 166 -11.50 -4.82 -9.42
CA ASP A 166 -12.65 -4.06 -9.88
C ASP A 166 -12.29 -3.23 -11.12
N SER A 167 -13.29 -2.90 -11.96
CA SER A 167 -13.08 -2.04 -13.12
C SER A 167 -12.67 -0.63 -12.69
N LEU A 168 -12.10 0.16 -13.59
CA LEU A 168 -11.70 1.53 -13.27
C LEU A 168 -12.89 2.39 -12.79
N ALA A 169 -14.09 2.16 -13.36
CA ALA A 169 -15.32 2.83 -12.92
C ALA A 169 -15.77 2.42 -11.52
N GLU A 170 -15.61 1.15 -11.15
CA GLU A 170 -15.90 0.70 -9.79
C GLU A 170 -14.85 1.23 -8.80
N GLN A 171 -13.56 1.18 -9.15
CA GLN A 171 -12.48 1.77 -8.35
C GLN A 171 -12.75 3.26 -8.07
N LEU A 172 -13.20 4.03 -9.06
CA LEU A 172 -13.55 5.43 -8.90
C LEU A 172 -14.66 5.64 -7.85
N ARG A 173 -15.61 4.71 -7.72
CA ARG A 173 -16.71 4.78 -6.74
C ARG A 173 -16.30 4.29 -5.35
N THR A 174 -15.46 3.26 -5.27
CA THR A 174 -15.14 2.54 -4.03
C THR A 174 -13.92 3.11 -3.31
N ALA A 175 -12.85 3.46 -4.05
CA ALA A 175 -11.57 3.88 -3.50
C ALA A 175 -11.67 5.13 -2.62
N PRO A 176 -12.47 6.16 -2.95
CA PRO A 176 -12.66 7.31 -2.04
C PRO A 176 -13.21 6.90 -0.67
N GLY A 177 -14.12 5.92 -0.63
CA GLY A 177 -14.63 5.37 0.63
C GLY A 177 -13.55 4.68 1.46
N TYR A 178 -12.64 3.95 0.83
CA TYR A 178 -11.48 3.38 1.54
C TYR A 178 -10.51 4.44 2.02
N ALA A 179 -10.28 5.49 1.23
CA ALA A 179 -9.43 6.60 1.63
C ALA A 179 -9.94 7.25 2.92
N VAL A 180 -11.25 7.52 2.99
CA VAL A 180 -11.91 8.06 4.19
C VAL A 180 -11.79 7.08 5.37
N ASP A 181 -12.17 5.81 5.18
CA ASP A 181 -12.15 4.82 6.27
C ASP A 181 -10.75 4.59 6.84
N CYS A 182 -9.72 4.67 6.00
CA CYS A 182 -8.34 4.47 6.41
C CYS A 182 -7.65 5.74 6.94
N GLY A 183 -8.34 6.88 6.92
CA GLY A 183 -7.81 8.16 7.42
C GLY A 183 -6.77 8.78 6.49
N MET A 184 -6.86 8.51 5.18
CA MET A 184 -5.99 9.12 4.18
C MET A 184 -6.35 10.61 4.03
N THR A 185 -5.33 11.46 3.91
CA THR A 185 -5.51 12.91 3.75
C THR A 185 -5.76 13.31 2.30
N MET A 186 -5.46 12.41 1.36
CA MET A 186 -5.59 12.62 -0.07
C MET A 186 -5.86 11.29 -0.78
N PHE A 187 -6.74 11.34 -1.77
CA PHE A 187 -6.91 10.31 -2.79
C PHE A 187 -6.51 10.91 -4.14
N LEU A 188 -5.61 10.24 -4.83
CA LEU A 188 -5.21 10.53 -6.20
C LEU A 188 -5.88 9.49 -7.10
N PHE A 189 -6.62 9.95 -8.11
CA PHE A 189 -7.15 9.01 -9.10
C PHE A 189 -6.02 8.66 -10.07
N GLY A 190 -5.50 7.45 -9.94
CA GLY A 190 -4.49 6.91 -10.83
C GLY A 190 -5.06 6.75 -12.22
N PHE A 191 -4.18 6.91 -13.23
CA PHE A 191 -4.54 6.83 -14.65
C PHE A 191 -5.56 7.92 -15.05
N GLU A 192 -5.32 9.15 -14.59
CA GLU A 192 -6.20 10.31 -14.85
C GLU A 192 -6.37 10.60 -16.35
N GLU A 193 -5.44 10.18 -17.20
CA GLU A 193 -5.56 10.28 -18.66
C GLU A 193 -6.82 9.59 -19.20
N ASN A 194 -7.27 8.51 -18.55
CA ASN A 194 -8.50 7.79 -18.91
C ASN A 194 -9.76 8.63 -18.69
N LEU A 195 -9.70 9.74 -17.93
CA LEU A 195 -10.83 10.67 -17.81
C LEU A 195 -11.05 11.50 -19.09
N PHE A 196 -10.04 11.57 -19.97
CA PHE A 196 -9.99 12.45 -21.13
C PHE A 196 -9.93 11.69 -22.46
N ASP A 197 -10.06 10.36 -22.46
CA ASP A 197 -9.93 9.51 -23.65
C ASP A 197 -11.26 9.26 -24.38
N ASP A 198 -12.21 10.19 -24.25
CA ASP A 198 -13.58 10.06 -24.78
C ASP A 198 -14.34 8.80 -24.30
N GLY A 199 -13.94 8.24 -23.15
CA GLY A 199 -14.63 7.14 -22.48
C GLY A 199 -14.12 5.75 -22.85
N GLU A 200 -13.03 5.65 -23.64
CA GLU A 200 -12.37 4.38 -23.95
C GLU A 200 -11.87 3.67 -22.69
N GLY A 201 -11.45 4.44 -21.68
CA GLY A 201 -10.96 3.96 -20.39
C GLY A 201 -12.07 3.51 -19.42
N GLY A 202 -13.34 3.64 -19.82
CA GLY A 202 -14.50 3.22 -19.03
C GLY A 202 -14.88 4.18 -17.91
N VAL A 203 -14.24 5.35 -17.82
CA VAL A 203 -14.56 6.45 -16.90
C VAL A 203 -14.52 7.77 -17.65
N THR A 204 -15.26 8.77 -17.17
CA THR A 204 -15.29 10.11 -17.76
C THR A 204 -15.07 11.19 -16.70
N LEU A 205 -14.75 12.41 -17.16
CA LEU A 205 -14.75 13.59 -16.29
C LEU A 205 -16.07 13.81 -15.55
N ASP A 206 -17.21 13.43 -16.14
CA ASP A 206 -18.51 13.62 -15.49
C ASP A 206 -18.74 12.59 -14.37
N ASP A 207 -18.31 11.34 -14.56
CA ASP A 207 -18.29 10.33 -13.48
C ASP A 207 -17.41 10.81 -12.30
N TYR A 208 -16.24 11.36 -12.60
CA TYR A 208 -15.33 11.89 -11.59
C TYR A 208 -15.93 13.05 -10.80
N LYS A 209 -16.60 13.99 -11.49
CA LYS A 209 -17.33 15.10 -10.84
C LYS A 209 -18.43 14.60 -9.93
N GLU A 210 -19.19 13.60 -10.36
CA GLU A 210 -20.28 13.03 -9.55
C GLU A 210 -19.75 12.47 -8.23
N VAL A 211 -18.67 11.68 -8.27
CA VAL A 211 -18.07 11.08 -7.08
C VAL A 211 -17.53 12.14 -6.10
N ILE A 212 -16.85 13.18 -6.61
CA ILE A 212 -16.36 14.26 -5.74
C ILE A 212 -17.53 14.98 -5.06
N GLN A 213 -18.62 15.25 -5.78
CA GLN A 213 -19.79 15.93 -5.23
C GLN A 213 -20.50 15.11 -4.13
N GLN A 214 -20.41 13.79 -4.17
CA GLN A 214 -21.00 12.90 -3.17
C GLN A 214 -20.10 12.68 -1.94
N SER A 215 -18.82 13.07 -2.01
CA SER A 215 -17.82 12.84 -0.97
C SER A 215 -17.65 14.04 0.00
N HIS A 216 -18.47 15.10 -0.16
CA HIS A 216 -18.53 16.30 0.68
C HIS A 216 -19.88 16.44 1.39
#